data_AF-A0A7Y4ZW17-F1
#
_entry.id   AF-A0A7Y4ZW17-F1
#
_cell.length_a   1.000
_cell.length_b   1.000
_cell.length_c   1.000
_cell.angle_alpha   90.00
_cell.angle_beta   90.00
_cell.angle_gamma   90.00
#
_symmetry.space_group_name_H-M   'P 1'
#
loop_
_entity.id
_entity.type
_entity.pdbx_description
1 polymer ?
#
loop_
_entity_poly.entity_id
_entity_poly.type
_entity_poly.pdbx_seq_one_letter_code
_entity_poly.pdbx_strand_id
1 'polypeptide(L)'
;MAPHGNTPSAPAVPVADAQNRYFRRGGRLVRGRLLPSALLFGSLLGAPTVLVVLAGLFGAIDGLEILAVLCAALAALCFFGSVVAAWALIFVTTSKLDKADFALFQGNRGLAMENAQWVLAWMFRSDKRMRAFYMLALVAEQNGDFAEAAAVFTAAQASTPLMAASRHETRARALITGHLALCLAAAGDLAGARFQLQRCHAALADIGKGGGFFSFLNDDAHFGAAGLNSSLALLEPRRDPRALAALAGALLAFREGNHYAALDLVTREGSTFAYGLAPQERALLARIERESSLRMQAQDVHRTPARIAEPVAPDDPSEAWADAVFEPGRRMVVR
;
A
#
# COMPACT_ATOMS: atom_id res chain seq x y z
N MET A 1 -34.01 -23.72 1.43
CA MET A 1 -33.96 -22.30 0.99
C MET A 1 -33.43 -21.48 2.14
N ALA A 2 -32.13 -21.20 2.13
CA ALA A 2 -31.52 -20.31 3.13
C ALA A 2 -31.75 -18.85 2.70
N PRO A 3 -32.10 -17.94 3.62
CA PRO A 3 -32.32 -16.54 3.28
C PRO A 3 -31.00 -15.92 2.80
N HIS A 4 -31.02 -15.34 1.61
CA HIS A 4 -29.95 -14.49 1.11
C HIS A 4 -29.79 -13.31 2.07
N GLY A 5 -28.82 -13.44 2.99
CA GLY A 5 -28.42 -12.35 3.86
C GLY A 5 -27.99 -11.17 3.00
N ASN A 6 -28.56 -10.00 3.28
CA ASN A 6 -28.10 -8.72 2.76
C ASN A 6 -26.57 -8.66 2.91
N THR A 7 -25.86 -8.83 1.80
CA THR A 7 -24.45 -8.47 1.74
C THR A 7 -24.40 -6.99 2.08
N PRO A 8 -23.76 -6.57 3.19
CA PRO A 8 -23.58 -5.15 3.46
C PRO A 8 -22.98 -4.54 2.22
N SER A 9 -23.66 -3.55 1.64
CA SER A 9 -23.17 -2.81 0.49
C SER A 9 -21.76 -2.38 0.83
N ALA A 10 -20.79 -2.89 0.06
CA ALA A 10 -19.39 -2.55 0.26
C ALA A 10 -19.33 -1.02 0.33
N PRO A 11 -18.78 -0.43 1.42
CA PRO A 11 -18.71 1.01 1.55
C PRO A 11 -18.10 1.53 0.26
N ALA A 12 -18.83 2.43 -0.42
CA ALA A 12 -18.38 3.03 -1.67
C ALA A 12 -16.93 3.46 -1.45
N VAL A 13 -16.00 2.85 -2.19
CA VAL A 13 -14.57 3.15 -2.06
C VAL A 13 -14.48 4.66 -2.12
N PRO A 14 -14.10 5.34 -1.03
CA PRO A 14 -14.14 6.79 -1.00
C PRO A 14 -13.28 7.22 -2.18
N VAL A 15 -13.91 7.94 -3.12
CA VAL A 15 -13.21 8.61 -4.20
C VAL A 15 -12.06 9.32 -3.51
N ALA A 16 -10.85 8.81 -3.74
CA ALA A 16 -9.64 9.22 -3.03
C ALA A 16 -9.71 10.72 -2.81
N ASP A 17 -9.89 11.11 -1.54
CA ASP A 17 -10.32 12.46 -1.20
C ASP A 17 -9.43 13.43 -1.97
N ALA A 18 -10.01 14.24 -2.86
CA ALA A 18 -9.26 15.14 -3.73
C ALA A 18 -8.38 16.14 -2.93
N GLN A 19 -8.62 16.19 -1.62
CA GLN A 19 -7.89 16.95 -0.62
C GLN A 19 -6.68 16.22 -0.02
N ASN A 20 -6.57 14.89 -0.14
CA ASN A 20 -5.48 14.12 0.46
C ASN A 20 -4.14 14.51 -0.19
N ARG A 21 -3.24 15.03 0.65
CA ARG A 21 -1.97 15.65 0.23
C ARG A 21 -1.01 14.66 -0.42
N TYR A 22 -1.11 13.38 -0.08
CA TYR A 22 -0.25 12.34 -0.63
C TYR A 22 -0.56 12.06 -2.10
N PHE A 23 -1.76 12.41 -2.58
CA PHE A 23 -2.10 12.39 -4.01
C PHE A 23 -1.76 13.69 -4.76
N ARG A 24 -1.05 14.64 -4.13
CA ARG A 24 -0.73 15.94 -4.73
C ARG A 24 0.76 16.16 -4.89
N ARG A 25 1.19 16.53 -6.09
CA ARG A 25 2.56 16.95 -6.42
C ARG A 25 2.55 18.42 -6.84
N GLY A 26 3.24 19.28 -6.10
CA GLY A 26 3.27 20.72 -6.37
C GLY A 26 1.89 21.37 -6.37
N GLY A 27 1.00 20.94 -5.46
CA GLY A 27 -0.38 21.43 -5.35
C GLY A 27 -1.36 20.89 -6.39
N ARG A 28 -0.90 20.14 -7.39
CA ARG A 28 -1.74 19.49 -8.40
C ARG A 28 -1.99 18.03 -8.04
N LEU A 29 -3.22 17.55 -8.24
CA LEU A 29 -3.51 16.12 -8.17
C LEU A 29 -2.60 15.39 -9.15
N VAL A 30 -1.96 14.32 -8.67
CA VAL A 30 -1.19 13.40 -9.51
C VAL A 30 -2.18 12.84 -10.53
N ARG A 31 -2.12 13.38 -11.76
CA ARG A 31 -3.11 13.20 -12.83
C ARG A 31 -3.37 11.71 -13.08
N GLY A 32 -4.61 11.41 -13.46
CA GLY A 32 -5.08 10.05 -13.72
C GLY A 32 -4.31 9.33 -14.84
N ARG A 33 -4.54 8.02 -14.95
CA ARG A 33 -3.86 7.09 -15.88
C ARG A 33 -4.00 7.48 -17.36
N LEU A 34 -4.92 8.38 -17.69
CA LEU A 34 -5.33 8.68 -19.06
C LEU A 34 -4.18 9.17 -19.94
N LEU A 35 -3.37 10.12 -19.49
CA LEU A 35 -2.30 10.66 -20.32
C LEU A 35 -1.21 9.62 -20.63
N PRO A 36 -0.58 8.96 -19.65
CA PRO A 36 0.42 7.94 -19.95
C PRO A 36 -0.17 6.73 -20.70
N SER A 37 -1.41 6.34 -20.40
CA SER A 37 -2.09 5.29 -21.16
C SER A 37 -2.36 5.70 -22.60
N ALA A 38 -2.86 6.92 -22.85
CA ALA A 38 -3.13 7.41 -24.20
C ALA A 38 -1.84 7.54 -25.00
N LEU A 39 -0.75 8.02 -24.38
CA LEU A 39 0.56 8.08 -25.02
C LEU A 39 1.03 6.68 -25.40
N LEU A 40 1.07 5.73 -24.47
CA LEU A 40 1.61 4.39 -24.71
C LEU A 40 0.70 3.54 -25.60
N PHE A 41 -0.60 3.42 -25.32
CA PHE A 41 -1.50 2.61 -26.13
C PHE A 41 -1.83 3.29 -27.47
N GLY A 42 -1.91 4.62 -27.50
CA GLY A 42 -2.09 5.36 -28.73
C GLY A 42 -0.90 5.19 -29.68
N SER A 43 0.34 5.18 -29.16
CA SER A 43 1.52 4.98 -29.98
C SER A 43 1.82 3.50 -30.29
N LEU A 44 1.41 2.57 -29.42
CA LEU A 44 1.62 1.13 -29.63
C LEU A 44 0.58 0.51 -30.56
N LEU A 45 -0.69 0.87 -30.41
CA LEU A 45 -1.80 0.27 -31.16
C LEU A 45 -2.44 1.26 -32.13
N GLY A 46 -2.67 2.50 -31.72
CA GLY A 46 -3.39 3.48 -32.55
C GLY A 46 -2.63 3.89 -33.81
N ALA A 47 -1.52 4.59 -33.64
CA ALA A 47 -0.73 5.14 -34.75
C ALA A 47 -0.23 4.06 -35.72
N PRO A 48 0.35 2.92 -35.25
CA PRO A 48 0.79 1.87 -36.16
C PRO A 48 -0.37 1.28 -36.96
N THR A 49 -1.53 1.05 -36.36
CA THR A 49 -2.70 0.50 -37.07
C THR A 49 -3.17 1.46 -38.16
N VAL A 50 -3.32 2.75 -37.85
CA VAL A 50 -3.72 3.76 -38.84
C VAL A 50 -2.70 3.83 -39.99
N LEU A 51 -1.41 3.83 -39.67
CA LEU A 51 -0.35 3.88 -40.68
C LEU A 51 -0.27 2.61 -41.54
N VAL A 52 -0.51 1.43 -40.98
CA VAL A 52 -0.59 0.18 -41.74
C VAL A 52 -1.81 0.17 -42.67
N VAL A 53 -2.97 0.66 -42.21
CA VAL A 53 -4.16 0.80 -43.07
C VAL A 53 -3.88 1.77 -44.22
N LEU A 54 -3.25 2.93 -43.94
CA LEU A 54 -2.84 3.88 -44.97
C LEU A 54 -1.82 3.27 -45.94
N ALA A 55 -0.86 2.49 -45.45
CA ALA A 55 0.10 1.79 -46.30
C ALA A 55 -0.60 0.81 -47.26
N GLY A 56 -1.59 0.07 -46.78
CA GLY A 56 -2.41 -0.82 -47.62
C GLY A 56 -3.23 -0.06 -48.67
N LEU A 57 -3.83 1.07 -48.28
CA LEU A 57 -4.59 1.92 -49.20
C LEU A 57 -3.71 2.52 -50.29
N PHE A 58 -2.55 3.10 -49.94
CA PHE A 58 -1.62 3.66 -50.92
C PHE A 58 -0.97 2.58 -51.79
N GLY A 59 -0.72 1.39 -51.24
CA GLY A 59 -0.18 0.27 -51.99
C GLY A 59 -1.16 -0.32 -53.02
N ALA A 60 -2.45 -0.01 -52.90
CA ALA A 60 -3.47 -0.42 -53.85
C ALA A 60 -3.67 0.58 -55.02
N ILE A 61 -3.00 1.73 -54.99
CA ILE A 61 -3.10 2.79 -56.00
C ILE A 61 -1.78 2.87 -56.77
N ASP A 62 -1.83 2.65 -58.08
CA ASP A 62 -0.65 2.74 -58.95
C ASP A 62 0.02 4.12 -58.85
N GLY A 63 1.35 4.15 -58.70
CA GLY A 63 2.14 5.38 -58.59
C GLY A 63 2.27 5.97 -57.17
N LEU A 64 1.67 5.34 -56.14
CA LEU A 64 1.80 5.75 -54.73
C LEU A 64 2.63 4.77 -53.87
N GLU A 65 3.44 3.92 -54.50
CA GLU A 65 4.19 2.85 -53.83
C GLU A 65 5.18 3.40 -52.79
N ILE A 66 5.83 4.53 -53.10
CA ILE A 66 6.75 5.20 -52.18
C ILE A 66 6.02 5.62 -50.89
N LEU A 67 4.81 6.17 -51.01
CA LEU A 67 4.04 6.61 -49.85
C LEU A 67 3.57 5.42 -49.01
N ALA A 68 3.22 4.30 -49.66
CA ALA A 68 2.91 3.05 -48.97
C ALA A 68 4.09 2.54 -48.13
N VAL A 69 5.30 2.52 -48.70
CA VAL A 69 6.52 2.12 -47.99
C VAL A 69 6.83 3.06 -46.83
N LEU A 70 6.71 4.38 -47.02
CA LEU A 70 6.92 5.36 -45.96
C LEU A 70 5.93 5.18 -44.80
N CYS A 71 4.64 4.95 -45.09
CA CYS A 71 3.64 4.69 -44.07
C CYS A 71 3.96 3.40 -43.28
N ALA A 72 4.35 2.32 -43.97
CA ALA A 72 4.75 1.07 -43.32
C ALA A 72 5.99 1.23 -42.44
N ALA A 73 7.01 1.95 -42.92
CA ALA A 73 8.22 2.23 -42.16
C ALA A 73 7.94 3.08 -40.91
N LEU A 74 7.09 4.12 -41.04
CA LEU A 74 6.68 4.94 -39.90
C LEU A 74 5.85 4.14 -38.89
N ALA A 75 4.99 3.23 -39.35
CA ALA A 75 4.24 2.33 -38.47
C ALA A 75 5.18 1.47 -37.62
N ALA A 76 6.19 0.87 -38.27
CA ALA A 76 7.21 0.08 -37.59
C ALA A 76 8.00 0.93 -36.58
N LEU A 77 8.45 2.12 -36.97
CA LEU A 77 9.16 3.06 -36.09
C LEU A 77 8.33 3.43 -34.86
N CYS A 78 7.06 3.79 -35.06
CA CYS A 78 6.15 4.13 -33.96
C CYS A 78 5.96 2.94 -33.01
N PHE A 79 5.75 1.73 -33.55
CA PHE A 79 5.59 0.52 -32.74
C PHE A 79 6.84 0.22 -31.91
N PHE A 80 8.01 0.06 -32.56
CA PHE A 80 9.25 -0.28 -31.86
C PHE A 80 9.69 0.82 -30.90
N GLY A 81 9.57 2.10 -31.29
CA GLY A 81 9.85 3.23 -30.42
C GLY A 81 8.98 3.23 -29.15
N SER A 82 7.70 2.88 -29.30
CA SER A 82 6.77 2.75 -28.16
C SER A 82 7.14 1.60 -27.23
N VAL A 83 7.53 0.44 -27.79
CA VAL A 83 8.00 -0.70 -27.01
C VAL A 83 9.25 -0.33 -26.20
N VAL A 84 10.25 0.29 -26.82
CA VAL A 84 11.47 0.75 -26.14
C VAL A 84 11.14 1.77 -25.04
N ALA A 85 10.27 2.75 -25.33
CA ALA A 85 9.84 3.74 -24.35
C ALA A 85 9.10 3.09 -23.17
N ALA A 86 8.24 2.11 -23.41
CA ALA A 86 7.54 1.36 -22.37
C ALA A 86 8.53 0.63 -21.45
N TRP A 87 9.52 -0.06 -22.03
CA TRP A 87 10.58 -0.74 -21.27
C TRP A 87 11.42 0.24 -20.44
N ALA A 88 11.88 1.34 -21.04
CA ALA A 88 12.61 2.37 -20.33
C ALA A 88 11.81 2.91 -19.12
N LEU A 89 10.51 3.15 -19.30
CA LEU A 89 9.64 3.61 -18.23
C LEU A 89 9.47 2.57 -17.11
N ILE A 90 9.38 1.28 -17.45
CA ILE A 90 9.34 0.19 -16.46
C ILE A 90 10.61 0.14 -15.61
N PHE A 91 11.78 0.31 -16.22
CA PHE A 91 13.05 0.33 -15.48
C PHE A 91 13.20 1.58 -14.61
N VAL A 92 12.89 2.76 -15.16
CA VAL A 92 12.95 4.02 -14.40
C VAL A 92 12.01 3.99 -13.20
N THR A 93 10.77 3.52 -13.37
CA THR A 93 9.83 3.40 -12.25
C THR A 93 10.27 2.42 -11.20
N THR A 94 10.86 1.28 -11.59
CA THR A 94 11.41 0.32 -10.63
C THR A 94 12.54 0.96 -9.82
N SER A 95 13.50 1.60 -10.50
CA SER A 95 14.58 2.35 -9.82
C SER A 95 14.04 3.45 -8.90
N LYS A 96 12.98 4.16 -9.29
CA LYS A 96 12.32 5.17 -8.47
C LYS A 96 11.67 4.57 -7.23
N LEU A 97 10.99 3.44 -7.33
CA LEU A 97 10.39 2.75 -6.19
C LEU A 97 11.44 2.18 -5.23
N ASP A 98 12.55 1.68 -5.75
CA ASP A 98 13.66 1.19 -4.90
C ASP A 98 14.35 2.35 -4.18
N LYS A 99 14.51 3.51 -4.84
CA LYS A 99 14.95 4.75 -4.20
C LYS A 99 13.96 5.24 -3.15
N ALA A 100 12.65 5.07 -3.38
CA ALA A 100 11.63 5.46 -2.41
C ALA A 100 11.67 4.58 -1.15
N ASP A 101 11.79 3.26 -1.34
CA ASP A 101 11.95 2.28 -0.26
C ASP A 101 13.20 2.55 0.57
N PHE A 102 14.34 2.78 -0.10
CA PHE A 102 15.58 3.14 0.58
C PHE A 102 15.49 4.48 1.31
N ALA A 103 14.85 5.48 0.71
CA ALA A 103 14.63 6.77 1.35
C ALA A 103 13.72 6.66 2.60
N LEU A 104 12.68 5.82 2.57
CA LEU A 104 11.86 5.50 3.73
C LEU A 104 12.69 4.88 4.86
N PHE A 105 13.55 3.92 4.53
CA PHE A 105 14.44 3.28 5.51
C PHE A 105 15.39 4.29 6.18
N GLN A 106 15.84 5.31 5.44
CA GLN A 106 16.67 6.40 5.97
C GLN A 106 15.89 7.48 6.72
N GLY A 107 14.56 7.38 6.79
CA GLY A 107 13.70 8.44 7.33
C GLY A 107 13.56 9.66 6.41
N ASN A 108 14.07 9.62 5.17
CA ASN A 108 13.90 10.68 4.17
C ASN A 108 12.54 10.57 3.48
N ARG A 109 11.50 10.93 4.22
CA ARG A 109 10.09 10.86 3.81
C ARG A 109 9.78 11.72 2.59
N GLY A 110 10.43 12.88 2.45
CA GLY A 110 10.25 13.79 1.32
C GLY A 110 10.68 13.17 -0.01
N LEU A 111 11.88 12.57 -0.04
CA LEU A 111 12.40 11.90 -1.23
C LEU A 111 11.59 10.63 -1.58
N ALA A 112 11.15 9.88 -0.56
CA ALA A 112 10.26 8.73 -0.76
C ALA A 112 8.95 9.15 -1.43
N MET A 113 8.31 10.20 -0.90
CA MET A 113 7.08 10.75 -1.44
C MET A 113 7.26 11.25 -2.88
N GLU A 114 8.32 12.01 -3.16
CA GLU A 114 8.57 12.52 -4.51
C GLU A 114 8.71 11.39 -5.54
N ASN A 115 9.51 10.36 -5.22
CA ASN A 115 9.73 9.25 -6.12
C ASN A 115 8.45 8.42 -6.33
N ALA A 116 7.66 8.17 -5.29
CA ALA A 116 6.39 7.44 -5.41
C ALA A 116 5.33 8.24 -6.21
N GLN A 117 5.21 9.55 -5.98
CA GLN A 117 4.32 10.43 -6.77
C GLN A 117 4.76 10.52 -8.23
N TRP A 118 6.06 10.53 -8.51
CA TRP A 118 6.57 10.46 -9.87
C TRP A 118 6.09 9.19 -10.57
N VAL A 119 6.15 8.04 -9.89
CA VAL A 119 5.68 6.76 -10.44
C VAL A 119 4.18 6.81 -10.70
N LEU A 120 3.37 7.34 -9.78
CA LEU A 120 1.92 7.46 -9.98
C LEU A 120 1.53 8.38 -11.15
N ALA A 121 2.33 9.40 -11.43
CA ALA A 121 2.09 10.34 -12.53
C ALA A 121 2.32 9.69 -13.92
N TRP A 122 3.26 8.76 -14.02
CA TRP A 122 3.73 8.21 -15.29
C TRP A 122 3.35 6.76 -15.53
N MET A 123 3.14 5.97 -14.48
CA MET A 123 2.95 4.53 -14.61
C MET A 123 1.48 4.16 -14.74
N PHE A 124 1.16 3.40 -15.81
CA PHE A 124 -0.16 2.82 -16.02
C PHE A 124 -0.30 1.43 -15.37
N ARG A 125 0.79 0.68 -15.25
CA ARG A 125 0.81 -0.71 -14.77
C ARG A 125 0.40 -0.81 -13.30
N SER A 126 -0.57 -1.67 -13.00
CA SER A 126 -1.24 -1.74 -11.69
C SER A 126 -0.31 -2.13 -10.54
N ASP A 127 0.61 -3.07 -10.72
CA ASP A 127 1.56 -3.51 -9.69
C ASP A 127 2.47 -2.37 -9.21
N LYS A 128 3.05 -1.60 -10.15
CA LYS A 128 3.93 -0.47 -9.83
C LYS A 128 3.15 0.66 -9.16
N ARG A 129 1.90 0.89 -9.60
CA ARG A 129 1.00 1.86 -8.97
C ARG A 129 0.61 1.43 -7.55
N MET A 130 0.28 0.16 -7.35
CA MET A 130 -0.01 -0.39 -6.03
C MET A 130 1.19 -0.19 -5.09
N ARG A 131 2.42 -0.55 -5.52
CA ARG A 131 3.63 -0.31 -4.74
C ARG A 131 3.86 1.18 -4.48
N ALA A 132 3.61 2.06 -5.44
CA ALA A 132 3.72 3.50 -5.24
C ALA A 132 2.70 4.03 -4.21
N PHE A 133 1.44 3.59 -4.27
CA PHE A 133 0.43 3.92 -3.25
C PHE A 133 0.84 3.37 -1.89
N TYR A 134 1.33 2.13 -1.83
CA TYR A 134 1.82 1.53 -0.59
C TYR A 134 2.93 2.38 0.05
N MET A 135 3.92 2.81 -0.74
CA MET A 135 5.01 3.67 -0.25
C MET A 135 4.49 5.02 0.26
N LEU A 136 3.54 5.64 -0.44
CA LEU A 136 2.92 6.89 0.03
C LEU A 136 2.11 6.69 1.31
N ALA A 137 1.43 5.56 1.45
CA ALA A 137 0.68 5.23 2.65
C ALA A 137 1.62 5.02 3.84
N LEU A 138 2.76 4.36 3.65
CA LEU A 138 3.80 4.25 4.67
C LEU A 138 4.38 5.61 5.07
N VAL A 139 4.62 6.51 4.11
CA VAL A 139 5.05 7.90 4.42
C VAL A 139 3.99 8.59 5.29
N ALA A 140 2.71 8.47 4.91
CA ALA A 140 1.59 9.07 5.64
C ALA A 140 1.45 8.53 7.05
N GLU A 141 1.57 7.21 7.20
CA GLU A 141 1.56 6.52 8.48
C GLU A 141 2.72 7.00 9.35
N GLN A 142 3.96 7.05 8.84
CA GLN A 142 5.13 7.54 9.58
C GLN A 142 5.03 9.01 9.99
N ASN A 143 4.26 9.81 9.25
CA ASN A 143 3.96 11.20 9.60
C ASN A 143 2.80 11.33 10.61
N GLY A 144 2.15 10.22 10.99
CA GLY A 144 1.03 10.22 11.92
C GLY A 144 -0.30 10.67 11.31
N ASP A 145 -0.40 10.80 9.98
CA ASP A 145 -1.66 11.18 9.32
C ASP A 145 -2.52 9.94 9.05
N PHE A 146 -2.90 9.23 10.11
CA PHE A 146 -3.50 7.90 10.00
C PHE A 146 -4.77 7.84 9.13
N ALA A 147 -5.61 8.88 9.18
CA ALA A 147 -6.80 8.95 8.32
C ALA A 147 -6.43 9.08 6.83
N GLU A 148 -5.43 9.90 6.51
CA GLU A 148 -4.93 10.03 5.13
C GLU A 148 -4.20 8.76 4.69
N ALA A 149 -3.39 8.15 5.57
CA ALA A 149 -2.72 6.88 5.32
C ALA A 149 -3.73 5.77 5.00
N ALA A 150 -4.81 5.67 5.76
CA ALA A 150 -5.89 4.71 5.51
C ALA A 150 -6.52 4.89 4.12
N ALA A 151 -6.77 6.14 3.69
CA ALA A 151 -7.27 6.42 2.34
C ALA A 151 -6.26 5.98 1.26
N VAL A 152 -4.96 6.20 1.46
CA VAL A 152 -3.92 5.79 0.50
C VAL A 152 -3.75 4.27 0.49
N PHE A 153 -3.77 3.58 1.63
CA PHE A 153 -3.77 2.10 1.68
C PHE A 153 -5.01 1.51 1.01
N THR A 154 -6.17 2.14 1.13
CA THR A 154 -7.39 1.74 0.41
C THR A 154 -7.17 1.84 -1.11
N ALA A 155 -6.53 2.92 -1.59
CA ALA A 155 -6.16 3.06 -2.99
C ALA A 155 -5.09 2.03 -3.45
N ALA A 156 -4.15 1.67 -2.56
CA ALA A 156 -3.19 0.59 -2.80
C ALA A 156 -3.91 -0.75 -2.95
N GLN A 157 -4.82 -1.09 -2.03
CA GLN A 157 -5.63 -2.31 -2.07
C GLN A 157 -6.41 -2.40 -3.39
N ALA A 158 -7.11 -1.33 -3.77
CA ALA A 158 -7.87 -1.26 -5.02
C ALA A 158 -7.00 -1.34 -6.29
N SER A 159 -5.70 -1.09 -6.16
CA SER A 159 -4.73 -1.18 -7.26
C SER A 159 -4.02 -2.54 -7.33
N THR A 160 -4.32 -3.47 -6.41
CA THR A 160 -3.76 -4.83 -6.44
C THR A 160 -4.11 -5.52 -7.76
N PRO A 161 -3.12 -5.98 -8.54
CA PRO A 161 -3.39 -6.64 -9.82
C PRO A 161 -4.15 -7.96 -9.62
N LEU A 162 -5.23 -8.14 -10.39
CA LEU A 162 -6.08 -9.35 -10.37
C LEU A 162 -5.35 -10.63 -10.85
N MET A 163 -4.25 -10.49 -11.58
CA MET A 163 -3.49 -11.61 -12.17
C MET A 163 -2.15 -11.85 -11.46
N ALA A 164 -2.00 -11.40 -10.21
CA ALA A 164 -0.79 -11.70 -9.45
C ALA A 164 -0.72 -13.17 -9.03
N ALA A 165 0.49 -13.69 -8.84
CA ALA A 165 0.65 -15.00 -8.22
C ALA A 165 0.07 -14.98 -6.80
N SER A 166 -0.68 -16.03 -6.49
CA SER A 166 -1.50 -16.14 -5.28
C SER A 166 -0.71 -15.91 -3.99
N ARG A 167 0.55 -16.37 -3.92
CA ARG A 167 1.40 -16.22 -2.73
C ARG A 167 1.76 -14.76 -2.46
N HIS A 168 2.32 -14.07 -3.45
CA HIS A 168 2.77 -12.68 -3.32
C HIS A 168 1.58 -11.73 -3.17
N GLU A 169 0.48 -12.01 -3.87
CA GLU A 169 -0.76 -11.28 -3.72
C GLU A 169 -1.33 -11.41 -2.31
N THR A 170 -1.44 -12.63 -1.79
CA THR A 170 -1.97 -12.88 -0.44
C THR A 170 -1.11 -12.20 0.62
N ARG A 171 0.22 -12.26 0.50
CA ARG A 171 1.13 -11.54 1.40
C ARG A 171 0.94 -10.03 1.33
N ALA A 172 0.92 -9.46 0.13
CA ALA A 172 0.68 -8.03 -0.07
C ALA A 172 -0.68 -7.60 0.51
N ARG A 173 -1.72 -8.41 0.29
CA ARG A 173 -3.06 -8.17 0.84
C ARG A 173 -3.04 -8.17 2.37
N ALA A 174 -2.35 -9.13 3.00
CA ALA A 174 -2.20 -9.17 4.45
C ALA A 174 -1.48 -7.92 4.98
N LEU A 175 -0.37 -7.51 4.36
CA LEU A 175 0.34 -6.28 4.74
C LEU A 175 -0.54 -5.03 4.61
N ILE A 176 -1.17 -4.83 3.44
CA ILE A 176 -2.03 -3.67 3.18
C ILE A 176 -3.20 -3.62 4.17
N THR A 177 -3.86 -4.75 4.41
CA THR A 177 -5.00 -4.80 5.35
C THR A 177 -4.58 -4.64 6.80
N GLY A 178 -3.39 -5.14 7.19
CA GLY A 178 -2.82 -4.92 8.52
C GLY A 178 -2.52 -3.45 8.79
N HIS A 179 -1.83 -2.77 7.87
CA HIS A 179 -1.53 -1.33 8.00
C HIS A 179 -2.81 -0.50 7.97
N LEU A 180 -3.75 -0.85 7.09
CA LEU A 180 -5.04 -0.19 7.02
C LEU A 180 -5.83 -0.34 8.33
N ALA A 181 -5.85 -1.53 8.92
CA ALA A 181 -6.50 -1.75 10.23
C ALA A 181 -5.84 -0.93 11.34
N LEU A 182 -4.51 -0.89 11.37
CA LEU A 182 -3.74 -0.08 12.32
C LEU A 182 -4.07 1.41 12.19
N CYS A 183 -4.02 1.94 10.97
CA CYS A 183 -4.32 3.34 10.68
C CYS A 183 -5.76 3.71 11.02
N LEU A 184 -6.74 2.86 10.70
CA LEU A 184 -8.15 3.10 11.04
C LEU A 184 -8.36 3.10 12.56
N ALA A 185 -7.74 2.18 13.29
CA ALA A 185 -7.81 2.14 14.75
C ALA A 185 -7.19 3.40 15.39
N ALA A 186 -6.03 3.83 14.90
CA ALA A 186 -5.38 5.07 15.32
C ALA A 186 -6.24 6.31 15.02
N ALA A 187 -6.88 6.35 13.84
CA ALA A 187 -7.80 7.43 13.46
C ALA A 187 -9.14 7.40 14.23
N GLY A 188 -9.44 6.32 14.98
CA GLY A 188 -10.68 6.15 15.73
C GLY A 188 -11.83 5.50 14.96
N ASP A 189 -11.64 5.07 13.72
CA ASP A 189 -12.61 4.25 12.98
C ASP A 189 -12.47 2.77 13.37
N LEU A 190 -13.01 2.43 14.54
CA LEU A 190 -12.89 1.10 15.12
C LEU A 190 -13.64 0.04 14.31
N ALA A 191 -14.78 0.40 13.70
CA ALA A 191 -15.56 -0.51 12.88
C ALA A 191 -14.83 -0.86 11.57
N GLY A 192 -14.28 0.15 10.89
CA GLY A 192 -13.44 -0.05 9.71
C GLY A 192 -12.18 -0.85 10.04
N ALA A 193 -11.52 -0.55 11.16
CA ALA A 193 -10.35 -1.28 11.63
C ALA A 193 -10.65 -2.77 11.83
N ARG A 194 -11.73 -3.11 12.52
CA ARG A 194 -12.15 -4.49 12.76
C ARG A 194 -12.43 -5.23 11.45
N PHE A 195 -13.12 -4.59 10.51
CA PHE A 195 -13.40 -5.18 9.20
C PHE A 195 -12.11 -5.50 8.43
N GLN A 196 -11.15 -4.58 8.41
CA GLN A 196 -9.88 -4.79 7.71
C GLN A 196 -9.00 -5.82 8.42
N LEU A 197 -9.02 -5.87 9.75
CA LEU A 197 -8.32 -6.88 10.53
C LEU A 197 -8.83 -8.30 10.24
N GLN A 198 -10.15 -8.48 10.12
CA GLN A 198 -10.75 -9.76 9.70
C GLN A 198 -10.25 -10.19 8.30
N ARG A 199 -10.17 -9.24 7.35
CA ARG A 199 -9.63 -9.51 6.01
C ARG A 199 -8.14 -9.85 6.05
N CYS A 200 -7.38 -9.23 6.94
CA CYS A 200 -5.98 -9.55 7.18
C CYS A 200 -5.82 -10.99 7.69
N HIS A 201 -6.59 -11.39 8.70
CA HIS A 201 -6.56 -12.76 9.21
C HIS A 201 -6.98 -13.80 8.16
N ALA A 202 -7.98 -13.49 7.33
CA ALA A 202 -8.36 -14.35 6.21
C ALA A 202 -7.18 -14.55 5.23
N ALA A 203 -6.50 -13.46 4.85
CA ALA A 203 -5.31 -13.55 4.00
C ALA A 203 -4.17 -14.35 4.67
N LEU A 204 -3.91 -14.12 5.96
CA LEU A 204 -2.89 -14.86 6.72
C LEU A 204 -3.18 -16.37 6.79
N ALA A 205 -4.45 -16.75 6.93
CA ALA A 205 -4.87 -18.15 6.92
C ALA A 205 -4.57 -18.82 5.56
N ASP A 206 -4.71 -18.08 4.46
CA ASP A 206 -4.43 -18.60 3.12
C ASP A 206 -2.93 -18.75 2.86
N ILE A 207 -2.07 -17.88 3.44
CA ILE A 207 -0.61 -18.05 3.39
C ILE A 207 -0.21 -19.39 4.03
N GLY A 208 -0.84 -19.78 5.13
CA GLY A 208 -0.56 -21.03 5.84
C GLY A 208 -0.95 -22.29 5.05
N LYS A 209 -1.88 -22.19 4.10
CA LYS A 209 -2.33 -23.30 3.25
C LYS A 209 -1.47 -23.49 1.99
N GLY A 210 -0.76 -22.45 1.56
CA GLY A 210 -0.04 -22.37 0.28
C GLY A 210 1.26 -23.18 0.18
N GLY A 211 1.60 -24.03 1.15
CA GLY A 211 2.87 -24.78 1.19
C GLY A 211 2.96 -26.04 0.30
N GLY A 212 1.95 -26.32 -0.53
CA GLY A 212 1.91 -27.54 -1.36
C GLY A 212 2.68 -27.44 -2.68
N PHE A 213 3.15 -28.59 -3.20
CA PHE A 213 3.86 -28.76 -4.49
C PHE A 213 3.17 -28.06 -5.69
N PHE A 214 1.84 -28.00 -5.71
CA PHE A 214 1.08 -27.31 -6.76
C PHE A 214 1.22 -25.77 -6.73
N SER A 215 1.56 -25.16 -5.59
CA SER A 215 1.84 -23.72 -5.52
C SER A 215 3.16 -23.36 -6.18
N PHE A 216 4.13 -24.27 -6.17
CA PHE A 216 5.43 -24.09 -6.82
C PHE A 216 5.30 -24.16 -8.35
N LEU A 217 4.52 -25.10 -8.88
CA LEU A 217 4.29 -25.22 -10.33
C LEU A 217 3.50 -24.04 -10.93
N ASN A 218 2.69 -23.35 -10.13
CA ASN A 218 1.95 -22.16 -10.55
C ASN A 218 2.78 -20.85 -10.47
N ASP A 219 3.91 -20.84 -9.76
CA ASP A 219 4.74 -19.64 -9.61
C ASP A 219 5.61 -19.35 -10.85
N ASP A 220 6.02 -20.40 -11.58
CA ASP A 220 6.94 -20.31 -12.73
C ASP A 220 6.25 -20.28 -14.11
N ALA A 221 4.96 -20.60 -14.22
CA ALA A 221 4.29 -20.81 -15.50
C ALA A 221 3.98 -19.52 -16.30
N HIS A 222 4.38 -18.33 -15.85
CA HIS A 222 4.01 -17.06 -16.50
C HIS A 222 5.23 -16.21 -16.82
N PHE A 223 5.81 -16.44 -18.01
CA PHE A 223 6.85 -15.59 -18.63
C PHE A 223 6.46 -14.10 -18.74
N GLY A 224 5.17 -13.74 -18.55
CA GLY A 224 4.70 -12.34 -18.40
C GLY A 224 4.45 -11.87 -16.95
N ALA A 225 4.32 -12.76 -15.97
CA ALA A 225 4.01 -12.44 -14.57
C ALA A 225 5.25 -12.31 -13.67
N ALA A 226 6.42 -12.80 -14.10
CA ALA A 226 7.69 -12.64 -13.36
C ALA A 226 7.95 -11.16 -12.99
N GLY A 227 7.58 -10.23 -13.87
CA GLY A 227 7.66 -8.79 -13.60
C GLY A 227 6.55 -8.21 -12.70
N LEU A 228 5.37 -8.84 -12.63
CA LEU A 228 4.26 -8.39 -11.77
C LEU A 228 4.49 -8.81 -10.31
N ASN A 229 4.97 -10.03 -10.12
CA ASN A 229 5.17 -10.63 -8.81
C ASN A 229 6.33 -9.97 -8.06
N SER A 230 7.35 -9.48 -8.77
CA SER A 230 8.49 -8.80 -8.13
C SER A 230 8.09 -7.57 -7.34
N SER A 231 7.18 -6.73 -7.85
CA SER A 231 6.71 -5.53 -7.12
C SER A 231 5.97 -5.88 -5.82
N LEU A 232 5.22 -6.98 -5.81
CA LEU A 232 4.49 -7.47 -4.62
C LEU A 232 5.44 -8.15 -3.62
N ALA A 233 6.41 -8.92 -4.12
CA ALA A 233 7.43 -9.56 -3.30
C ALA A 233 8.31 -8.55 -2.56
N LEU A 234 8.51 -7.38 -3.16
CA LEU A 234 9.32 -6.28 -2.62
C LEU A 234 8.58 -5.40 -1.59
N LEU A 235 7.31 -5.68 -1.27
CA LEU A 235 6.63 -4.96 -0.19
C LEU A 235 7.21 -5.40 1.15
N GLU A 236 7.98 -4.54 1.80
CA GLU A 236 8.61 -4.78 3.09
C GLU A 236 9.10 -6.22 3.27
N PRO A 237 10.15 -6.67 2.54
CA PRO A 237 10.49 -8.09 2.42
C PRO A 237 10.86 -8.77 3.75
N ARG A 238 11.23 -7.97 4.76
CA ARG A 238 11.59 -8.44 6.11
C ARG A 238 10.42 -8.42 7.09
N ARG A 239 9.25 -7.93 6.67
CA ARG A 239 8.09 -7.74 7.52
C ARG A 239 7.24 -8.99 7.59
N ASP A 240 6.91 -9.41 8.80
CA ASP A 240 5.88 -10.42 9.04
C ASP A 240 4.50 -9.73 9.14
N PRO A 241 3.56 -10.02 8.22
CA PRO A 241 2.21 -9.47 8.30
C PRO A 241 1.45 -9.91 9.56
N ARG A 242 1.85 -11.02 10.21
CA ARG A 242 1.25 -11.47 11.47
C ARG A 242 1.53 -10.51 12.61
N ALA A 243 2.76 -10.03 12.72
CA ALA A 243 3.15 -9.06 13.75
C ALA A 243 2.34 -7.77 13.63
N LEU A 244 2.15 -7.30 12.39
CA LEU A 244 1.35 -6.12 12.11
C LEU A 244 -0.14 -6.32 12.44
N ALA A 245 -0.71 -7.47 12.08
CA ALA A 245 -2.09 -7.80 12.42
C ALA A 245 -2.30 -7.87 13.94
N ALA A 246 -1.38 -8.50 14.67
CA ALA A 246 -1.42 -8.58 16.13
C ALA A 246 -1.32 -7.19 16.77
N LEU A 247 -0.45 -6.32 16.27
CA LEU A 247 -0.34 -4.94 16.75
C LEU A 247 -1.62 -4.15 16.48
N ALA A 248 -2.19 -4.25 15.28
CA ALA A 248 -3.46 -3.61 14.94
C ALA A 248 -4.60 -4.13 15.84
N GLY A 249 -4.62 -5.42 16.16
CA GLY A 249 -5.57 -6.01 17.10
C GLY A 249 -5.40 -5.50 18.54
N ALA A 250 -4.16 -5.41 19.02
CA ALA A 250 -3.86 -4.86 20.35
C ALA A 250 -4.26 -3.38 20.45
N LEU A 251 -3.94 -2.58 19.42
CA LEU A 251 -4.37 -1.18 19.36
C LEU A 251 -5.89 -1.06 19.31
N LEU A 252 -6.57 -1.87 18.50
CA LEU A 252 -8.03 -1.86 18.42
C LEU A 252 -8.67 -2.17 19.79
N ALA A 253 -8.22 -3.23 20.46
CA ALA A 253 -8.69 -3.59 21.81
C ALA A 253 -8.43 -2.47 22.82
N PHE A 254 -7.26 -1.84 22.76
CA PHE A 254 -6.91 -0.70 23.60
C PHE A 254 -7.87 0.48 23.38
N ARG A 255 -8.16 0.83 22.12
CA ARG A 255 -9.04 1.94 21.73
C ARG A 255 -10.51 1.69 22.08
N GLU A 256 -10.91 0.42 22.15
CA GLU A 256 -12.22 -0.01 22.65
C GLU A 256 -12.32 0.02 24.19
N GLY A 257 -11.23 0.34 24.89
CA GLY A 257 -11.16 0.34 26.36
C GLY A 257 -10.99 -1.05 26.97
N ASN A 258 -10.76 -2.09 26.15
CA ASN A 258 -10.51 -3.45 26.62
C ASN A 258 -9.01 -3.65 26.86
N HIS A 259 -8.51 -3.02 27.93
CA HIS A 259 -7.09 -3.03 28.30
C HIS A 259 -6.55 -4.43 28.63
N TYR A 260 -7.39 -5.31 29.19
CA TYR A 260 -7.02 -6.70 29.45
C TYR A 260 -6.77 -7.46 28.15
N ALA A 261 -7.68 -7.37 27.17
CA ALA A 261 -7.50 -8.04 25.88
C ALA A 261 -6.30 -7.48 25.10
N ALA A 262 -6.03 -6.18 25.21
CA ALA A 262 -4.83 -5.59 24.63
C ALA A 262 -3.56 -6.22 25.23
N LEU A 263 -3.43 -6.30 26.55
CA LEU A 263 -2.26 -6.90 27.22
C LEU A 263 -2.14 -8.41 26.98
N ASP A 264 -3.25 -9.15 26.96
CA ASP A 264 -3.26 -10.57 26.65
C ASP A 264 -2.73 -10.82 25.23
N LEU A 265 -3.14 -10.00 24.25
CA LEU A 265 -2.58 -10.05 22.89
C LEU A 265 -1.08 -9.69 22.86
N VAL A 266 -0.66 -8.62 23.56
CA VAL A 266 0.75 -8.24 23.66
C VAL A 266 1.59 -9.41 24.19
N THR A 267 1.10 -10.06 25.25
CA THR A 267 1.80 -11.16 25.94
C THR A 267 1.87 -12.40 25.06
N ARG A 268 0.75 -12.81 24.44
CA ARG A 268 0.69 -14.02 23.59
C ARG A 268 1.53 -13.92 22.34
N GLU A 269 1.60 -12.74 21.74
CA GLU A 269 2.29 -12.49 20.47
C GLU A 269 3.72 -11.90 20.67
N GLY A 270 4.25 -11.92 21.90
CA GLY A 270 5.54 -11.32 22.24
C GLY A 270 6.71 -11.75 21.35
N SER A 271 6.76 -13.03 20.98
CA SER A 271 7.78 -13.56 20.04
C SER A 271 7.60 -13.03 18.63
N THR A 272 6.36 -12.89 18.15
CA THR A 272 6.00 -12.33 16.85
C THR A 272 6.43 -10.86 16.76
N PHE A 273 6.23 -10.08 17.84
CA PHE A 273 6.61 -8.67 17.88
C PHE A 273 8.12 -8.43 17.87
N ALA A 274 8.89 -9.28 18.53
CA ALA A 274 10.35 -9.13 18.66
C ALA A 274 11.06 -9.07 17.29
N TYR A 275 10.56 -9.83 16.31
CA TYR A 275 11.17 -9.93 14.97
C TYR A 275 10.40 -9.16 13.89
N GLY A 276 9.12 -8.87 14.12
CA GLY A 276 8.22 -8.42 13.07
C GLY A 276 7.88 -6.93 13.06
N LEU A 277 8.24 -6.14 14.08
CA LEU A 277 7.86 -4.72 14.18
C LEU A 277 9.00 -3.74 13.87
N ALA A 278 8.66 -2.65 13.18
CA ALA A 278 9.54 -1.50 13.00
C ALA A 278 9.72 -0.73 14.33
N PRO A 279 10.76 0.12 14.45
CA PRO A 279 11.05 0.83 15.70
C PRO A 279 9.86 1.63 16.27
N GLN A 280 9.17 2.40 15.43
CA GLN A 280 8.03 3.22 15.83
C GLN A 280 6.84 2.39 16.35
N GLU A 281 6.62 1.21 15.78
CA GLU A 281 5.55 0.31 16.21
C GLU A 281 5.88 -0.41 17.50
N ARG A 282 7.17 -0.69 17.74
CA ARG A 282 7.64 -1.16 19.05
C ARG A 282 7.42 -0.09 20.12
N ALA A 283 7.65 1.18 19.81
CA ALA A 283 7.35 2.29 20.71
C ALA A 283 5.84 2.37 21.01
N LEU A 284 4.98 2.23 20.00
CA LEU A 284 3.53 2.14 20.19
C LEU A 284 3.12 0.93 21.03
N LEU A 285 3.67 -0.25 20.76
CA LEU A 285 3.40 -1.47 21.54
C LEU A 285 3.76 -1.26 23.01
N ALA A 286 4.95 -0.73 23.29
CA ALA A 286 5.41 -0.44 24.65
C ALA A 286 4.50 0.57 25.36
N ARG A 287 3.95 1.54 24.62
CA ARG A 287 2.98 2.49 25.17
C ARG A 287 1.62 1.86 25.46
N ILE A 288 1.09 1.04 24.55
CA ILE A 288 -0.15 0.28 24.79
C ILE A 288 0.00 -0.57 26.05
N GLU A 289 1.13 -1.25 26.21
CA GLU A 289 1.45 -2.06 27.39
C GLU A 289 1.48 -1.21 28.67
N ARG A 290 2.23 -0.10 28.67
CA ARG A 290 2.36 0.81 29.81
C ARG A 290 1.01 1.38 30.23
N GLU A 291 0.24 1.94 29.29
CA GLU A 291 -1.05 2.58 29.59
C GLU A 291 -2.12 1.57 30.02
N SER A 292 -2.16 0.40 29.38
CA SER A 292 -3.10 -0.66 29.79
C SER A 292 -2.79 -1.15 31.20
N SER A 293 -1.51 -1.32 31.54
CA SER A 293 -1.07 -1.74 32.87
C SER A 293 -1.45 -0.71 33.94
N LEU A 294 -1.21 0.58 33.67
CA LEU A 294 -1.59 1.67 34.58
C LEU A 294 -3.09 1.73 34.80
N ARG A 295 -3.91 1.55 33.75
CA ARG A 295 -5.37 1.57 33.87
C ARG A 295 -5.91 0.36 34.62
N MET A 296 -5.33 -0.83 34.43
CA MET A 296 -5.67 -2.01 35.21
C MET A 296 -5.30 -1.84 36.69
N GLN A 297 -4.10 -1.34 36.98
CA GLN A 297 -3.71 -1.00 38.35
C GLN A 297 -4.64 0.05 38.97
N ALA A 298 -5.03 1.09 38.24
CA ALA A 298 -5.97 2.10 38.72
C ALA A 298 -7.36 1.53 39.03
N GLN A 299 -7.84 0.58 38.21
CA GLN A 299 -9.10 -0.15 38.46
C GLN A 299 -9.00 -1.02 39.71
N ASP A 300 -7.85 -1.65 39.96
CA ASP A 300 -7.59 -2.41 41.19
C ASP A 300 -7.42 -1.50 42.43
N VAL A 301 -6.86 -0.30 42.24
CA VAL A 301 -6.59 0.75 43.25
C VAL A 301 -7.85 1.50 43.70
N HIS A 302 -9.01 1.30 43.06
CA HIS A 302 -10.29 1.61 43.71
C HIS A 302 -10.60 0.74 44.95
N ARG A 303 -9.64 -0.09 45.41
CA ARG A 303 -9.55 -0.64 46.77
C ARG A 303 -8.57 0.06 47.73
N THR A 304 -7.65 0.92 47.28
CA THR A 304 -6.76 1.73 48.15
C THR A 304 -6.15 2.91 47.37
N PRO A 305 -6.25 4.18 47.80
CA PRO A 305 -5.79 5.31 46.98
C PRO A 305 -4.25 5.47 46.99
N ALA A 306 -3.65 5.62 45.81
CA ALA A 306 -2.24 6.01 45.67
C ALA A 306 -2.02 7.08 44.59
N ARG A 307 -1.00 7.91 44.84
CA ARG A 307 -0.61 9.14 44.12
C ARG A 307 -0.25 8.89 42.65
N ILE A 308 -0.69 9.83 41.80
CA ILE A 308 -0.36 9.91 40.37
C ILE A 308 0.96 10.68 40.21
N ALA A 309 1.91 10.10 39.46
CA ALA A 309 3.14 10.77 39.04
C ALA A 309 2.92 11.48 37.68
N GLU A 310 3.58 12.63 37.49
CA GLU A 310 3.49 13.45 36.29
C GLU A 310 4.18 12.81 35.07
N PRO A 311 3.66 13.03 33.85
CA PRO A 311 4.25 12.51 32.63
C PRO A 311 5.50 13.30 32.22
N VAL A 312 6.57 12.58 31.93
CA VAL A 312 7.80 13.10 31.31
C VAL A 312 7.61 13.17 29.79
N ALA A 313 8.05 14.27 29.17
CA ALA A 313 7.96 14.45 27.73
C ALA A 313 8.95 13.53 26.99
N PRO A 314 8.58 12.98 25.82
CA PRO A 314 9.43 12.07 25.06
C PRO A 314 10.57 12.80 24.32
N ASP A 315 11.79 12.27 24.44
CA ASP A 315 12.98 12.74 23.73
C ASP A 315 13.22 11.99 22.39
N ASP A 316 12.49 10.89 22.12
CA ASP A 316 12.67 10.03 20.95
C ASP A 316 11.60 10.29 19.85
N PRO A 317 11.97 10.55 18.58
CA PRO A 317 11.00 10.65 17.47
C PRO A 317 10.11 9.41 17.27
N SER A 318 10.51 8.24 17.76
CA SER A 318 9.65 7.04 17.78
C SER A 318 8.47 7.17 18.75
N GLU A 319 8.64 7.91 19.84
CA GLU A 319 7.60 8.18 20.84
C GLU A 319 6.62 9.25 20.35
N ALA A 320 7.08 10.22 19.55
CA ALA A 320 6.21 11.22 18.90
C ALA A 320 5.19 10.57 17.95
N TRP A 321 5.58 9.49 17.27
CA TRP A 321 4.65 8.71 16.44
C TRP A 321 3.60 8.01 17.29
N ALA A 322 4.00 7.44 18.43
CA ALA A 322 3.07 6.88 19.38
C ALA A 322 2.13 7.95 19.95
N ASP A 323 2.59 9.17 20.25
CA ASP A 323 1.72 10.28 20.72
C ASP A 323 0.58 10.57 19.74
N ALA A 324 0.89 10.62 18.44
CA ALA A 324 -0.12 10.87 17.40
C ALA A 324 -1.24 9.81 17.38
N VAL A 325 -0.95 8.57 17.79
CA VAL A 325 -1.96 7.49 17.88
C VAL A 325 -2.91 7.71 19.05
N PHE A 326 -2.42 8.25 20.16
CA PHE A 326 -3.21 8.43 21.38
C PHE A 326 -4.00 9.75 21.38
N GLU A 327 -3.51 10.76 20.67
CA GLU A 327 -4.17 12.07 20.49
C GLU A 327 -4.65 12.28 19.04
N PRO A 328 -5.75 11.62 18.62
CA PRO A 328 -6.25 11.73 17.25
C PRO A 328 -6.59 13.19 16.92
N GLY A 329 -5.84 13.78 15.98
CA GLY A 329 -6.00 15.17 15.55
C GLY A 329 -4.79 16.07 15.83
N ARG A 330 -3.84 15.64 16.69
CA ARG A 330 -2.57 16.35 16.86
C ARG A 330 -1.62 15.93 15.75
N ARG A 331 -1.39 16.84 14.79
CA ARG A 331 -0.37 16.61 13.74
C ARG A 331 1.01 16.54 14.38
N MET A 332 1.80 15.52 14.04
CA MET A 332 3.23 15.56 14.32
C MET A 332 3.85 16.72 13.55
N VAL A 333 4.28 17.75 14.27
CA VAL A 333 5.14 18.79 13.71
C VAL A 333 6.56 18.25 13.77
N VAL A 334 6.94 17.44 12.78
CA VAL A 334 8.34 17.05 12.61
C VAL A 334 9.09 18.32 12.19
N ARG A 335 9.93 18.84 13.10
CA ARG A 335 10.84 19.94 12.79
C ARG A 335 11.98 19.47 11.91
#